data_AF-A0A094C522-F1
#
_entry.id   AF-A0A094C522-F1
#
_cell.length_a   1.000
_cell.length_b   1.000
_cell.length_c   1.000
_cell.angle_alpha   90.00
_cell.angle_beta   90.00
_cell.angle_gamma   90.00
#
_symmetry.space_group_name_H-M   'P 1'
#
loop_
_entity.id
_entity.type
_entity.pdbx_description
1 polymer ?
#
loop_
_entity_poly.entity_id
_entity_poly.type
_entity_poly.pdbx_seq_one_letter_code
_entity_poly.pdbx_strand_id
1 'polypeptide(L)'
;MSAPTAEKRAALDQKLGELIQVLILGPFDKAIENHELWVPPTPNQTLYHVWDFLNRSKYMLSEFDNIEAGRALTHPNQFRPAPGTGANAAKQVYQDVVGRNMMAQMMITDTSGKTAMLTGNSGPPVDFGTDAKEKVRALNAV
;
A
#
# COMPACT_ATOMS: atom_id res chain seq x y z
N MET A 1 18.93 -4.98 15.23
CA MET A 1 18.72 -4.76 13.77
C MET A 1 18.99 -3.31 13.44
N SER A 2 19.82 -3.03 12.44
CA SER A 2 20.20 -1.71 11.93
C SER A 2 19.06 -1.02 11.15
N ALA A 3 19.19 0.28 10.87
CA ALA A 3 18.26 1.03 10.02
C ALA A 3 18.31 0.51 8.57
N PRO A 4 17.21 0.61 7.79
CA PRO A 4 17.19 0.19 6.39
C PRO A 4 18.12 1.07 5.56
N THR A 5 18.88 0.46 4.64
CA THR A 5 19.74 1.21 3.71
C THR A 5 18.87 2.01 2.72
N ALA A 6 19.42 3.12 2.20
CA ALA A 6 18.74 3.91 1.17
C ALA A 6 18.37 3.06 -0.06
N GLU A 7 19.25 2.12 -0.43
CA GLU A 7 19.02 1.18 -1.53
C GLU A 7 17.82 0.26 -1.29
N LYS A 8 17.68 -0.29 -0.07
CA LYS A 8 16.50 -1.07 0.32
C LYS A 8 15.23 -0.23 0.31
N ARG A 9 15.28 1.00 0.81
CA ARG A 9 14.14 1.93 0.78
C ARG A 9 13.72 2.26 -0.66
N ALA A 10 14.68 2.53 -1.55
CA ALA A 10 14.43 2.80 -2.95
C ALA A 10 13.81 1.60 -3.68
N ALA A 11 14.32 0.38 -3.44
CA ALA A 11 13.76 -0.84 -4.01
C ALA A 11 12.30 -1.06 -3.54
N LEU A 12 12.01 -0.81 -2.26
CA LEU A 12 10.66 -0.92 -1.72
C LEU A 12 9.72 0.13 -2.34
N ASP A 13 10.17 1.38 -2.47
CA ASP A 13 9.39 2.46 -3.08
C ASP A 13 9.08 2.18 -4.55
N GLN A 14 10.08 1.69 -5.30
CA GLN A 14 9.92 1.30 -6.70
C GLN A 14 8.87 0.20 -6.84
N LYS A 15 9.00 -0.91 -6.10
CA LYS A 15 8.07 -2.04 -6.22
C LYS A 15 6.65 -1.67 -5.75
N LEU A 16 6.54 -0.82 -4.74
CA LEU A 16 5.25 -0.31 -4.29
C LEU A 16 4.61 0.58 -5.36
N GLY A 17 5.42 1.41 -6.04
CA GLY A 17 5.01 2.19 -7.21
C GLY A 17 4.55 1.30 -8.36
N GLU A 18 5.27 0.22 -8.68
CA GLU A 18 4.87 -0.74 -9.71
C GLU A 18 3.54 -1.44 -9.37
N LEU A 19 3.32 -1.81 -8.11
CA LEU A 19 2.07 -2.40 -7.67
C LEU A 19 0.90 -1.41 -7.81
N ILE A 20 1.07 -0.17 -7.34
CA ILE A 20 0.07 0.89 -7.49
C ILE A 20 -0.20 1.16 -8.96
N GLN A 21 0.84 1.21 -9.80
CA GLN A 21 0.72 1.42 -11.23
C GLN A 21 -0.10 0.32 -11.91
N VAL A 22 0.15 -0.96 -11.61
CA VAL A 22 -0.65 -2.06 -12.17
C VAL A 22 -2.10 -1.99 -11.68
N LEU A 23 -2.31 -1.60 -10.43
CA LEU A 23 -3.65 -1.42 -9.89
C LEU A 23 -4.37 -0.22 -10.50
N ILE A 24 -3.70 0.86 -10.91
CA ILE A 24 -4.40 2.05 -11.45
C ILE A 24 -4.47 2.01 -12.99
N LEU A 25 -3.40 1.54 -13.64
CA LEU A 25 -3.12 1.70 -15.07
C LEU A 25 -2.75 0.36 -15.75
N GLY A 26 -3.06 -0.78 -15.13
CA GLY A 26 -2.92 -2.11 -15.74
C GLY A 26 -3.74 -2.26 -17.04
N PRO A 27 -3.73 -3.47 -17.65
CA PRO A 27 -4.59 -3.77 -18.79
C PRO A 27 -6.01 -3.26 -18.57
N PHE A 28 -6.66 -2.75 -19.62
CA PHE A 28 -7.91 -1.99 -19.53
C PHE A 28 -9.04 -2.76 -18.82
N ASP A 29 -8.95 -4.08 -18.71
CA ASP A 29 -9.88 -4.97 -18.01
C ASP A 29 -9.51 -5.27 -16.53
N LYS A 30 -8.30 -4.91 -16.08
CA LYS A 30 -7.75 -5.27 -14.75
C LYS A 30 -7.26 -4.10 -13.90
N ALA A 31 -7.09 -2.92 -14.49
CA ALA A 31 -6.89 -1.69 -13.73
C ALA A 31 -8.11 -1.42 -12.85
N ILE A 32 -7.90 -1.10 -11.57
CA ILE A 32 -8.94 -0.65 -10.63
C ILE A 32 -9.79 0.44 -11.27
N GLU A 33 -9.19 1.45 -11.92
CA GLU A 33 -9.96 2.55 -12.53
C GLU A 33 -10.90 2.12 -13.67
N ASN A 34 -10.62 0.97 -14.30
CA ASN A 34 -11.44 0.38 -15.35
C ASN A 34 -12.16 -0.90 -14.88
N HIS A 35 -12.03 -1.27 -13.60
CA HIS A 35 -12.69 -2.45 -13.04
C HIS A 35 -14.20 -2.19 -13.03
N GLU A 36 -15.02 -3.18 -13.41
CA GLU A 36 -16.49 -3.03 -13.52
C GLU A 36 -17.15 -2.51 -12.23
N LEU A 37 -16.51 -2.80 -11.09
CA LEU A 37 -16.94 -2.38 -9.75
C LEU A 37 -16.39 -1.02 -9.30
N TRP A 38 -15.52 -0.38 -10.09
CA TRP A 38 -15.03 0.97 -9.84
C TRP A 38 -15.90 1.98 -10.58
N VAL A 39 -17.04 2.30 -9.99
CA VAL A 39 -18.00 3.26 -10.54
C VAL A 39 -18.04 4.50 -9.64
N PRO A 40 -17.33 5.58 -10.00
CA PRO A 40 -17.44 6.86 -9.30
C PRO A 40 -18.89 7.38 -9.30
N PRO A 41 -19.33 8.10 -8.25
CA PRO A 41 -18.54 8.60 -7.12
C PRO A 41 -18.36 7.58 -5.97
N THR A 42 -18.99 6.41 -6.06
CA THR A 42 -19.03 5.41 -4.96
C THR A 42 -18.43 4.10 -5.45
N PRO A 43 -17.10 4.04 -5.67
CA PRO A 43 -16.45 2.81 -6.10
C PRO A 43 -16.65 1.70 -5.06
N ASN A 44 -16.48 0.45 -5.48
CA ASN A 44 -16.47 -0.67 -4.56
C ASN A 44 -15.49 -0.44 -3.41
N GLN A 45 -15.98 -0.62 -2.18
CA GLN A 45 -15.23 -0.27 -0.99
C GLN A 45 -13.92 -1.06 -0.87
N THR A 46 -13.91 -2.33 -1.26
CA THR A 46 -12.70 -3.16 -1.22
C THR A 46 -11.61 -2.61 -2.14
N LEU A 47 -11.97 -2.24 -3.37
CA LEU A 47 -11.04 -1.62 -4.32
C LEU A 47 -10.48 -0.31 -3.77
N TYR A 48 -11.35 0.56 -3.26
CA TYR A 48 -10.96 1.85 -2.69
C TYR A 48 -10.02 1.69 -1.50
N HIS A 49 -10.35 0.78 -0.58
CA HIS A 49 -9.55 0.55 0.62
C HIS A 49 -8.16 -0.01 0.28
N VAL A 50 -8.03 -0.94 -0.68
CA VAL A 50 -6.72 -1.44 -1.11
C VAL A 50 -5.90 -0.33 -1.78
N TRP A 51 -6.52 0.47 -2.64
CA TRP A 51 -5.87 1.62 -3.27
C TRP A 51 -5.39 2.66 -2.25
N ASP A 52 -6.24 3.11 -1.34
CA ASP A 52 -5.88 4.09 -0.29
C ASP A 52 -4.78 3.54 0.62
N PHE A 53 -4.87 2.25 0.99
CA PHE A 53 -3.90 1.59 1.85
C PHE A 53 -2.49 1.55 1.24
N LEU A 54 -2.37 1.23 -0.05
CA LEU A 54 -1.09 1.22 -0.76
C LEU A 54 -0.51 2.63 -0.94
N ASN A 55 -1.33 3.60 -1.34
CA ASN A 55 -0.89 4.98 -1.50
C ASN A 55 -0.40 5.58 -0.18
N ARG A 56 -1.11 5.33 0.93
CA ARG A 56 -0.65 5.73 2.27
C ARG A 56 0.66 5.05 2.66
N SER A 57 0.84 3.78 2.31
CA SER A 57 2.10 3.07 2.59
C SER A 57 3.27 3.70 1.82
N LYS A 58 3.05 4.14 0.58
CA LYS A 58 4.06 4.83 -0.24
C LYS A 58 4.38 6.21 0.33
N TYR A 59 3.35 6.97 0.71
CA TYR A 59 3.53 8.24 1.39
C TYR A 59 4.33 8.09 2.70
N MET A 60 3.99 7.12 3.56
CA MET A 60 4.72 6.85 4.80
C MET A 60 6.21 6.57 4.55
N LEU A 61 6.53 5.81 3.50
CA LEU A 61 7.91 5.52 3.13
C LEU A 61 8.65 6.77 2.63
N SER A 62 7.98 7.62 1.85
CA SER A 62 8.56 8.87 1.33
C SER A 62 8.95 9.87 2.42
N GLU A 63 8.28 9.80 3.58
CA GLU A 63 8.54 10.68 4.72
C GLU A 63 9.68 10.18 5.64
N PHE A 64 10.30 9.02 5.35
CA PHE A 64 11.35 8.44 6.19
C PHE A 64 12.45 9.45 6.53
N ASP A 65 13.02 10.11 5.53
CA ASP A 65 14.16 11.03 5.72
C ASP A 65 13.74 12.29 6.50
N ASN A 66 12.49 12.72 6.33
CA ASN A 66 11.94 13.84 7.10
C ASN A 66 11.77 13.45 8.56
N ILE A 67 11.24 12.27 8.84
CA ILE A 67 11.10 11.74 10.20
C ILE A 67 12.47 11.56 10.85
N GLU A 68 13.43 10.98 10.14
CA GLU A 68 14.79 10.73 10.63
C GLU A 68 15.49 12.03 11.02
N ALA A 69 15.36 13.07 10.19
CA ALA A 69 15.95 14.38 10.43
C ALA A 69 15.10 15.30 11.31
N GLY A 70 13.89 14.89 11.72
CA GLY A 70 12.96 15.72 12.48
C GLY A 70 12.40 16.92 11.70
N ARG A 71 12.30 16.82 10.37
CA ARG A 71 11.68 17.83 9.50
C ARG A 71 10.16 17.69 9.48
N ALA A 72 9.49 18.76 9.03
CA ALA A 72 8.05 18.76 8.84
C ALA A 72 7.63 17.73 7.76
N LEU A 73 6.49 17.07 8.00
CA LEU A 73 5.88 16.12 7.06
C LEU A 73 4.96 16.86 6.09
N THR A 74 4.80 16.35 4.88
CA THR A 74 3.93 16.97 3.87
C THR A 74 2.45 16.87 4.25
N HIS A 75 2.02 15.71 4.75
CA HIS A 75 0.65 15.41 5.17
C HIS A 75 0.61 14.71 6.55
N PRO A 76 0.87 15.45 7.64
CA PRO A 76 0.97 14.85 8.98
C PRO A 76 -0.34 14.20 9.46
N ASN A 77 -1.49 14.64 8.93
CA ASN A 77 -2.81 14.08 9.22
C ASN A 77 -3.02 12.65 8.70
N GLN A 78 -2.20 12.17 7.75
CA GLN A 78 -2.26 10.81 7.23
C GLN A 78 -1.56 9.79 8.16
N PHE A 79 -0.80 10.25 9.15
CA PHE A 79 -0.26 9.41 10.21
C PHE A 79 -1.22 9.39 11.42
N ARG A 80 -1.57 8.18 11.87
CA ARG A 80 -2.43 7.94 13.04
C ARG A 80 -1.89 6.73 13.82
N PRO A 81 -1.21 6.91 14.96
CA PRO A 81 -0.79 8.18 15.58
C PRO A 81 0.27 8.93 14.75
N ALA A 82 0.54 10.20 15.07
CA ALA A 82 1.64 10.95 14.46
C ALA A 82 2.98 10.24 14.75
N PRO A 83 3.92 10.20 13.79
CA PRO A 83 5.19 9.54 14.03
C PRO A 83 6.02 10.40 15.00
N GLY A 84 6.89 9.76 15.78
CA GLY A 84 7.94 10.48 16.49
C GLY A 84 8.96 11.09 15.54
N THR A 85 10.08 11.58 16.06
CA THR A 85 11.21 12.07 15.26
C THR A 85 12.49 11.31 15.57
N GLY A 86 13.46 11.36 14.66
CA GLY A 86 14.75 10.69 14.79
C GLY A 86 14.79 9.28 14.20
N ALA A 87 15.99 8.71 14.15
CA ALA A 87 16.26 7.42 13.49
C ALA A 87 15.38 6.25 13.98
N ASN A 88 15.05 6.22 15.28
CA ASN A 88 14.16 5.18 15.82
C ASN A 88 12.73 5.30 15.29
N ALA A 89 12.18 6.52 15.22
CA ALA A 89 10.84 6.75 14.70
C ALA A 89 10.77 6.45 13.19
N ALA A 90 11.78 6.87 12.42
CA ALA A 90 11.86 6.57 11.00
C ALA A 90 11.91 5.06 10.74
N LYS A 91 12.71 4.33 11.55
CA LYS A 91 12.78 2.88 11.49
C LYS A 91 11.46 2.20 11.83
N GLN A 92 10.72 2.68 12.84
CA GLN A 92 9.39 2.17 13.15
C GLN A 92 8.43 2.33 11.97
N VAL A 93 8.40 3.52 11.36
CA VAL A 93 7.57 3.77 10.16
C VAL A 93 7.96 2.85 9.00
N TYR A 94 9.25 2.59 8.79
CA TYR A 94 9.68 1.62 7.79
C TYR A 94 9.17 0.21 8.10
N GLN A 95 9.26 -0.24 9.36
CA GLN A 95 8.74 -1.55 9.77
C GLN A 95 7.22 -1.64 9.59
N ASP A 96 6.49 -0.56 9.84
CA ASP A 96 5.07 -0.48 9.58
C ASP A 96 4.77 -0.62 8.09
N VAL A 97 5.54 0.02 7.21
CA VAL A 97 5.38 -0.14 5.75
C VAL A 97 5.65 -1.58 5.32
N VAL A 98 6.68 -2.25 5.86
CA VAL A 98 6.93 -3.67 5.58
C VAL A 98 5.75 -4.54 6.05
N GLY A 99 5.23 -4.32 7.25
CA GLY A 99 4.04 -5.04 7.73
C GLY A 99 2.79 -4.77 6.88
N ARG A 100 2.63 -3.53 6.41
CA ARG A 100 1.56 -3.15 5.47
C ARG A 100 1.70 -3.88 4.15
N ASN A 101 2.90 -4.10 3.63
CA ASN A 101 3.09 -4.85 2.38
C ASN A 101 2.67 -6.32 2.52
N MET A 102 2.91 -6.94 3.67
CA MET A 102 2.39 -8.28 3.97
C MET A 102 0.85 -8.28 4.03
N MET A 103 0.26 -7.27 4.67
CA MET A 103 -1.20 -7.07 4.70
C MET A 103 -1.77 -6.87 3.29
N ALA A 104 -1.12 -6.08 2.44
CA ALA A 104 -1.51 -5.85 1.06
C ALA A 104 -1.52 -7.16 0.26
N GLN A 105 -0.52 -8.02 0.44
CA GLN A 105 -0.51 -9.34 -0.19
C GLN A 105 -1.70 -10.18 0.26
N MET A 106 -2.00 -10.21 1.57
CA MET A 106 -3.16 -10.92 2.09
C MET A 106 -4.46 -10.39 1.47
N MET A 107 -4.61 -9.07 1.34
CA MET A 107 -5.81 -8.46 0.75
C MET A 107 -5.95 -8.76 -0.76
N ILE A 108 -4.88 -8.62 -1.52
CA ILE A 108 -4.86 -8.77 -2.99
C ILE A 108 -5.01 -10.25 -3.41
N THR A 109 -4.54 -11.18 -2.58
CA THR A 109 -4.59 -12.62 -2.86
C THR A 109 -5.77 -13.33 -2.19
N ASP A 110 -6.61 -12.60 -1.44
CA ASP A 110 -7.75 -13.19 -0.74
C ASP A 110 -8.82 -13.68 -1.71
N THR A 111 -9.10 -14.97 -1.67
CA THR A 111 -10.23 -15.60 -2.39
C THR A 111 -11.36 -15.99 -1.44
N SER A 112 -11.21 -15.78 -0.13
CA SER A 112 -12.17 -16.20 0.89
C SER A 112 -13.26 -15.18 1.19
N GLY A 113 -13.09 -13.92 0.74
CA GLY A 113 -14.03 -12.82 0.98
C GLY A 113 -13.83 -12.10 2.31
N LYS A 114 -12.84 -12.50 3.11
CA LYS A 114 -12.47 -11.81 4.36
C LYS A 114 -12.11 -10.36 4.12
N THR A 115 -11.38 -10.06 3.05
CA THR A 115 -11.02 -8.70 2.68
C THR A 115 -12.26 -7.89 2.36
N ALA A 116 -13.20 -8.45 1.58
CA ALA A 116 -14.48 -7.80 1.30
C ALA A 116 -15.21 -7.44 2.60
N MET A 117 -15.35 -8.39 3.53
CA MET A 117 -15.98 -8.15 4.83
C MET A 117 -15.29 -7.07 5.66
N LEU A 118 -13.96 -7.08 5.75
CA LEU A 118 -13.18 -6.08 6.50
C LEU A 118 -13.33 -4.68 5.92
N THR A 119 -13.54 -4.59 4.61
CA THR A 119 -13.72 -3.34 3.88
C THR A 119 -15.17 -2.90 3.76
N GLY A 120 -16.10 -3.52 4.49
CA GLY A 120 -17.52 -3.15 4.48
C GLY A 120 -18.30 -3.63 3.25
N ASN A 121 -17.70 -4.48 2.41
CA ASN A 121 -18.33 -5.05 1.24
C ASN A 121 -18.95 -6.42 1.58
N SER A 122 -20.22 -6.60 1.24
CA SER A 122 -20.97 -7.86 1.39
C SER A 122 -21.03 -8.71 0.12
N GLY A 123 -20.43 -8.22 -0.97
CA GLY A 123 -20.38 -8.89 -2.27
C GLY A 123 -19.31 -9.98 -2.38
N PRO A 124 -19.20 -10.62 -3.57
CA PRO A 124 -18.16 -11.60 -3.83
C PRO A 124 -16.74 -10.99 -3.68
N PRO A 125 -15.72 -11.82 -3.41
CA PRO A 125 -14.34 -11.36 -3.35
C PRO A 125 -13.95 -10.64 -4.64
N VAL A 126 -13.18 -9.55 -4.51
CA VAL A 126 -12.66 -8.82 -5.66
C VAL A 126 -11.44 -9.55 -6.22
N ASP A 127 -11.40 -9.80 -7.52
CA ASP A 127 -10.22 -10.32 -8.19
C ASP A 127 -9.35 -9.18 -8.73
N PHE A 128 -8.22 -8.95 -8.08
CA PHE A 128 -7.22 -7.96 -8.51
C PHE A 128 -6.36 -8.42 -9.72
N GLY A 129 -6.60 -9.63 -10.23
CA GLY A 129 -5.87 -10.18 -11.36
C GLY A 129 -4.48 -10.73 -11.02
N THR A 130 -3.91 -11.49 -11.97
CA THR A 130 -2.62 -12.17 -11.79
C THR A 130 -1.46 -11.18 -11.62
N ASP A 131 -1.43 -10.10 -12.41
CA ASP A 131 -0.36 -9.11 -12.40
C ASP A 131 -0.21 -8.44 -11.02
N ALA A 132 -1.32 -8.02 -10.40
CA ALA A 132 -1.29 -7.44 -9.06
C ALA A 132 -0.80 -8.46 -8.01
N LYS A 133 -1.22 -9.72 -8.13
CA LYS A 133 -0.77 -10.82 -7.25
C LYS A 133 0.73 -11.11 -7.40
N GLU A 134 1.27 -10.99 -8.60
CA GLU A 134 2.71 -11.13 -8.84
C GLU A 134 3.49 -9.94 -8.30
N LYS A 135 3.03 -8.70 -8.55
CA LYS A 135 3.69 -7.49 -8.07
C LYS A 135 3.72 -7.40 -6.55
N VAL A 136 2.65 -7.79 -5.87
CA VAL A 136 2.63 -7.79 -4.39
C VAL A 136 3.55 -8.86 -3.78
N ARG A 137 3.71 -10.01 -4.45
CA ARG A 137 4.71 -11.02 -4.04
C ARG A 137 6.14 -10.49 -4.25
N ALA A 138 6.39 -9.84 -5.37
CA ALA A 138 7.69 -9.23 -5.65
C ALA A 138 8.03 -8.12 -4.66
N LEU A 139 7.04 -7.34 -4.22
CA LEU A 139 7.18 -6.32 -3.18
C LEU A 139 7.65 -6.91 -1.84
N ASN A 140 7.09 -8.04 -1.42
CA ASN A 140 7.47 -8.71 -0.17
C ASN A 140 8.79 -9.51 -0.25
N ALA A 141 9.45 -9.54 -1.42
CA ALA A 141 10.75 -10.18 -1.61
C ALA A 141 11.95 -9.21 -1.48
N VAL A 142 11.71 -7.94 -1.10
CA VAL A 142 12.73 -6.90 -0.83
C VAL A 142 13.26 -7.00 0.58
#